data_AF-A0AB94IDN9-F1
#
_entry.id   AF-A0AB94IDN9-F1
#
_cell.length_a   1.000
_cell.length_b   1.000
_cell.length_c   1.000
_cell.angle_alpha   90.00
_cell.angle_beta   90.00
_cell.angle_gamma   90.00
#
_symmetry.space_group_name_H-M   'P 1'
#
loop_
_entity.id
_entity.type
_entity.pdbx_description
1 polymer ?
#
loop_
_entity_poly.entity_id
_entity_poly.type
_entity_poly.pdbx_seq_one_letter_code
_entity_poly.pdbx_strand_id
1 'polypeptide(L)'
;MIKKILKLIFVFILLSNATFHSIANNKLPDNMNTMLLTNKELSKLEIELLNKFLIHQGYKLPSAKTFHLRCLDYFNIDTNEISEDEYKFVGNDNNYINKKGRFLFNFTESIFYRPDLLDAPYTIADARKDLETDYSGETRYFIAYNKLLFNDVADNEFFLKNPALLVEVVLNFNYENNNFLYENAIPLIETNDKTVLPYVLFYNNYHKGYRARLLNDLYVYQGISAIKEILTLLDDNWHKMDSGINLLQTKVIIPQALRDNALLHLLKLVSQHHDQQTTQQHSRSLAYQYLQQFISKDPQLALRLQKNNYYQMGLTLQPEQKQLLSTDNNDLLNNIFITQSSDNYINLRQSPTTKSPVIRQLPNQYKVIKLHTDGNWYYMKSIENESLSGYIHMSQLVYFVQK
;
A
#
# COMPACT_ATOMS: atom_id res chain seq x y z
N MET A 1 -9.44 -43.94 -56.79
CA MET A 1 -8.90 -43.64 -55.45
C MET A 1 -8.93 -42.13 -55.11
N ILE A 2 -8.60 -41.25 -56.05
CA ILE A 2 -8.53 -39.79 -55.82
C ILE A 2 -9.89 -39.11 -55.52
N LYS A 3 -11.02 -39.61 -56.06
CA LYS A 3 -12.37 -39.05 -55.79
C LYS A 3 -12.92 -39.36 -54.39
N LYS A 4 -12.40 -40.36 -53.66
CA LYS A 4 -12.82 -40.66 -52.28
C LYS A 4 -12.06 -39.80 -51.24
N ILE A 5 -10.81 -39.42 -51.54
CA ILE A 5 -9.98 -38.57 -50.68
C ILE A 5 -10.47 -37.12 -50.72
N LEU A 6 -10.89 -36.60 -51.89
CA LEU A 6 -11.47 -35.25 -51.99
C LEU A 6 -12.80 -35.12 -51.24
N LYS A 7 -13.64 -36.17 -51.21
CA LYS A 7 -14.90 -36.16 -50.43
C LYS A 7 -14.66 -36.18 -48.93
N LEU A 8 -13.59 -36.82 -48.46
CA LEU A 8 -13.22 -36.85 -47.03
C LEU A 8 -12.69 -35.49 -46.56
N ILE A 9 -11.88 -34.82 -47.39
CA ILE A 9 -11.32 -33.49 -47.10
C ILE A 9 -12.42 -32.41 -47.12
N PHE A 10 -13.40 -32.50 -48.03
CA PHE A 10 -14.51 -31.54 -48.09
C PHE A 10 -15.51 -31.72 -46.91
N VAL A 11 -15.69 -32.96 -46.42
CA VAL A 11 -16.50 -33.24 -45.22
C VAL A 11 -15.78 -32.79 -43.94
N PHE A 12 -14.45 -32.88 -43.87
CA PHE A 12 -13.67 -32.35 -42.74
C PHE A 12 -13.64 -30.82 -42.69
N ILE A 13 -13.60 -30.12 -43.84
CA ILE A 13 -13.62 -28.65 -43.92
C ILE A 13 -15.04 -28.08 -43.66
N LEU A 14 -16.10 -28.84 -43.95
CA LEU A 14 -17.46 -28.44 -43.60
C LEU A 14 -17.81 -28.78 -42.14
N LEU A 15 -17.27 -29.86 -41.56
CA LEU A 15 -17.42 -30.18 -40.14
C LEU A 15 -16.56 -29.28 -39.24
N SER A 16 -15.39 -28.81 -39.68
CA SER A 16 -14.63 -27.81 -38.93
C SER A 16 -15.33 -26.46 -38.95
N ASN A 17 -15.93 -26.03 -40.06
CA ASN A 17 -16.64 -24.74 -40.06
C ASN A 17 -18.00 -24.79 -39.32
N ALA A 18 -18.69 -25.95 -39.31
CA ALA A 18 -19.94 -26.11 -38.57
C ALA A 18 -19.74 -26.24 -37.05
N THR A 19 -18.62 -26.80 -36.59
CA THR A 19 -18.25 -26.77 -35.16
C THR A 19 -17.67 -25.41 -34.75
N PHE A 20 -16.95 -24.71 -35.63
CA PHE A 20 -16.33 -23.43 -35.31
C PHE A 20 -17.31 -22.25 -35.20
N HIS A 21 -18.45 -22.26 -35.89
CA HIS A 21 -19.50 -21.25 -35.69
C HIS A 21 -20.36 -21.49 -34.43
N SER A 22 -20.23 -22.66 -33.79
CA SER A 22 -20.97 -23.03 -32.57
C SER A 22 -20.21 -22.72 -31.27
N ILE A 23 -18.89 -22.47 -31.34
CA ILE A 23 -18.04 -22.24 -30.15
C ILE A 23 -18.17 -20.81 -29.62
N ALA A 24 -18.74 -19.88 -30.38
CA ALA A 24 -18.94 -18.50 -29.92
C ALA A 24 -19.93 -18.37 -28.74
N ASN A 25 -20.76 -19.39 -28.46
CA ASN A 25 -21.80 -19.34 -27.43
C ASN A 25 -21.91 -20.58 -26.51
N ASN A 26 -21.02 -21.58 -26.62
CA ASN A 26 -21.08 -22.79 -25.79
C ASN A 26 -19.91 -22.85 -24.80
N LYS A 27 -20.21 -23.11 -23.51
CA LYS A 27 -19.20 -23.40 -22.48
C LYS A 27 -18.30 -24.54 -22.94
N LEU A 28 -16.98 -24.36 -22.82
CA LEU A 28 -16.01 -25.44 -23.04
C LEU A 28 -16.27 -26.60 -22.05
N PRO A 29 -16.20 -27.87 -22.47
CA PRO A 29 -16.48 -28.99 -21.60
C PRO A 29 -15.36 -29.20 -20.56
N ASP A 30 -15.72 -29.55 -19.33
CA ASP A 30 -14.78 -29.64 -18.20
C ASP A 30 -13.63 -30.65 -18.41
N ASN A 31 -13.83 -31.67 -19.26
CA ASN A 31 -12.83 -32.68 -19.60
C ASN A 31 -11.90 -32.28 -20.77
N MET A 32 -12.02 -31.06 -21.29
CA MET A 32 -11.19 -30.59 -22.40
C MET A 32 -9.74 -30.47 -21.95
N ASN A 33 -8.83 -31.10 -22.70
CA ASN A 33 -7.39 -30.94 -22.50
C ASN A 33 -6.95 -29.52 -22.90
N THR A 34 -6.34 -28.80 -21.97
CA THR A 34 -5.92 -27.40 -22.14
C THR A 34 -4.79 -27.26 -23.17
N MET A 35 -4.00 -28.31 -23.42
CA MET A 35 -2.95 -28.32 -24.45
C MET A 35 -3.50 -28.15 -25.89
N LEU A 36 -4.80 -28.37 -26.09
CA LEU A 36 -5.45 -28.22 -27.40
C LEU A 36 -5.93 -26.79 -27.68
N LEU A 37 -5.84 -25.89 -26.70
CA LEU A 37 -6.30 -24.52 -26.79
C LEU A 37 -5.18 -23.59 -27.26
N THR A 38 -5.55 -22.59 -28.05
CA THR A 38 -4.63 -21.49 -28.38
C THR A 38 -4.35 -20.63 -27.14
N ASN A 39 -3.22 -19.91 -27.11
CA ASN A 39 -2.87 -19.00 -26.01
C ASN A 39 -3.98 -17.97 -25.72
N LYS A 40 -4.68 -17.50 -26.77
CA LYS A 40 -5.80 -16.56 -26.63
C LYS A 40 -7.03 -17.20 -25.98
N GLU A 41 -7.33 -18.45 -26.31
CA GLU A 41 -8.43 -19.20 -25.69
C GLU A 41 -8.10 -19.53 -24.23
N LEU A 42 -6.86 -19.94 -23.94
CA LEU A 42 -6.38 -20.17 -22.58
C LEU A 42 -6.50 -18.93 -21.71
N SER A 43 -6.03 -17.77 -22.19
CA SER A 43 -6.10 -16.52 -21.44
C SER A 43 -7.55 -16.14 -21.10
N LYS A 44 -8.47 -16.27 -22.07
CA LYS A 44 -9.89 -16.01 -21.85
C LYS A 44 -10.52 -16.96 -20.84
N LEU A 45 -10.19 -18.24 -20.93
CA LEU A 45 -10.69 -19.28 -20.04
C LEU A 45 -10.15 -19.08 -18.62
N GLU A 46 -8.87 -18.75 -18.47
CA GLU A 46 -8.24 -18.46 -17.18
C GLU A 46 -8.96 -17.31 -16.47
N ILE A 47 -9.15 -16.19 -17.16
CA ILE A 47 -9.89 -15.03 -16.63
C ILE A 47 -11.29 -15.44 -16.16
N GLU A 48 -12.00 -16.25 -16.94
CA GLU A 48 -13.33 -16.74 -16.59
C GLU A 48 -13.33 -17.67 -15.36
N LEU A 49 -12.37 -18.60 -15.28
CA LEU A 49 -12.24 -19.52 -14.16
C LEU A 49 -11.90 -18.79 -12.87
N LEU A 50 -10.90 -17.91 -12.91
CA LEU A 50 -10.47 -17.10 -11.77
C LEU A 50 -11.59 -16.18 -11.27
N ASN A 51 -12.32 -15.53 -12.19
CA ASN A 51 -13.44 -14.68 -11.82
C ASN A 51 -14.55 -15.47 -11.10
N LYS A 52 -14.95 -16.64 -11.65
CA LYS A 52 -15.93 -17.52 -11.01
C LYS A 52 -15.45 -18.03 -9.66
N PHE A 53 -14.18 -18.42 -9.57
CA PHE A 53 -13.56 -18.88 -8.33
C PHE A 53 -13.59 -17.78 -7.26
N LEU A 54 -13.14 -16.56 -7.56
CA LEU A 54 -13.20 -15.43 -6.62
C LEU A 54 -14.63 -15.18 -6.14
N ILE A 55 -15.61 -15.15 -7.05
CA ILE A 55 -17.02 -14.94 -6.71
C ILE A 55 -17.52 -16.04 -5.77
N HIS A 56 -17.18 -17.31 -6.05
CA HIS A 56 -17.49 -18.44 -5.17
C HIS A 56 -16.89 -18.27 -3.78
N GLN A 57 -15.67 -17.71 -3.70
CA GLN A 57 -15.00 -17.37 -2.45
C GLN A 57 -15.57 -16.11 -1.78
N GLY A 58 -16.62 -15.47 -2.30
CA GLY A 58 -17.27 -14.30 -1.69
C GLY A 58 -16.74 -12.94 -2.14
N TYR A 59 -15.96 -12.89 -3.23
CA TYR A 59 -15.61 -11.65 -3.90
C TYR A 59 -16.83 -11.02 -4.58
N LYS A 60 -17.06 -9.72 -4.36
CA LYS A 60 -18.10 -8.96 -5.03
C LYS A 60 -17.50 -8.29 -6.25
N LEU A 61 -17.86 -8.75 -7.45
CA LEU A 61 -17.34 -8.18 -8.70
C LEU A 61 -17.63 -6.66 -8.79
N PRO A 62 -16.63 -5.77 -8.71
CA PRO A 62 -16.84 -4.32 -8.71
C PRO A 62 -17.36 -3.85 -10.07
N SER A 63 -18.09 -2.73 -10.12
CA SER A 63 -18.43 -2.10 -11.41
C SER A 63 -17.17 -1.70 -12.19
N ALA A 64 -17.24 -1.59 -13.51
CA ALA A 64 -16.09 -1.15 -14.33
C ALA A 64 -15.56 0.22 -13.85
N LYS A 65 -16.45 1.16 -13.52
CA LYS A 65 -16.10 2.47 -12.95
C LYS A 65 -15.39 2.33 -11.60
N THR A 66 -15.91 1.50 -10.69
CA THR A 66 -15.32 1.28 -9.37
C THR A 66 -13.93 0.65 -9.48
N PHE A 67 -13.79 -0.36 -10.34
CA PHE A 67 -12.50 -1.01 -10.60
C PHE A 67 -11.48 -0.02 -11.16
N HIS A 68 -11.86 0.75 -12.19
CA HIS A 68 -11.04 1.80 -12.78
C HIS A 68 -10.54 2.81 -11.73
N LEU A 69 -11.44 3.34 -10.90
CA LEU A 69 -11.08 4.32 -9.86
C LEU A 69 -10.11 3.73 -8.82
N ARG A 70 -10.29 2.47 -8.43
CA ARG A 70 -9.37 1.78 -7.51
C ARG A 70 -8.01 1.51 -8.14
N CYS A 71 -7.98 1.12 -9.42
CA CYS A 71 -6.71 0.95 -10.14
C CYS A 71 -5.94 2.26 -10.31
N LEU A 72 -6.64 3.37 -10.58
CA LEU A 72 -6.03 4.70 -10.58
C LEU A 72 -5.48 5.04 -9.20
N ASP A 73 -6.25 4.83 -8.12
CA ASP A 73 -5.83 5.17 -6.76
C ASP A 73 -4.59 4.38 -6.30
N TYR A 74 -4.64 3.05 -6.46
CA TYR A 74 -3.62 2.16 -5.92
C TYR A 74 -2.42 2.02 -6.85
N PHE A 75 -2.59 2.07 -8.16
CA PHE A 75 -1.53 1.73 -9.11
C PHE A 75 -1.23 2.86 -10.10
N ASN A 76 -2.02 3.94 -10.10
CA ASN A 76 -1.95 5.00 -11.11
C ASN A 76 -2.11 4.48 -12.55
N ILE A 77 -3.01 3.52 -12.74
CA ILE A 77 -3.25 2.85 -14.02
C ILE A 77 -4.65 3.18 -14.53
N ASP A 78 -4.71 3.77 -15.73
CA ASP A 78 -5.95 3.93 -16.47
C ASP A 78 -6.34 2.60 -17.14
N THR A 79 -7.31 1.90 -16.55
CA THR A 79 -7.83 0.64 -17.10
C THR A 79 -8.49 0.77 -18.47
N ASN A 80 -8.81 1.99 -18.95
CA ASN A 80 -9.35 2.20 -20.29
C ASN A 80 -8.28 1.99 -21.37
N GLU A 81 -7.01 2.18 -21.02
CA GLU A 81 -5.85 1.96 -21.90
C GLU A 81 -5.45 0.47 -21.98
N ILE A 82 -6.03 -0.38 -21.14
CA ILE A 82 -5.78 -1.82 -21.13
C ILE A 82 -6.78 -2.51 -22.06
N SER A 83 -6.30 -3.47 -22.85
CA SER A 83 -7.17 -4.32 -23.67
C SER A 83 -7.90 -5.37 -22.82
N GLU A 84 -9.09 -5.84 -23.26
CA GLU A 84 -9.98 -6.65 -22.41
C GLU A 84 -9.34 -7.95 -21.89
N ASP A 85 -8.59 -8.65 -22.73
CA ASP A 85 -7.99 -9.96 -22.39
C ASP A 85 -6.53 -9.84 -21.92
N GLU A 86 -6.03 -8.63 -21.65
CA GLU A 86 -4.63 -8.38 -21.28
C GLU A 86 -4.42 -8.33 -19.76
N TYR A 87 -3.27 -8.85 -19.34
CA TYR A 87 -2.73 -8.70 -18.01
C TYR A 87 -1.71 -7.55 -18.00
N LYS A 88 -2.06 -6.46 -17.31
CA LYS A 88 -1.18 -5.32 -17.16
C LYS A 88 -0.38 -5.44 -15.86
N PHE A 89 0.93 -5.60 -15.96
CA PHE A 89 1.80 -5.67 -14.78
C PHE A 89 1.72 -4.38 -13.93
N VAL A 90 1.66 -4.52 -12.60
CA VAL A 90 1.47 -3.40 -11.65
C VAL A 90 2.51 -3.30 -10.54
N GLY A 91 3.72 -3.80 -10.79
CA GLY A 91 4.90 -3.51 -9.96
C GLY A 91 4.94 -4.26 -8.64
N ASN A 92 6.07 -4.93 -8.43
CA ASN A 92 6.33 -5.95 -7.42
C ASN A 92 5.70 -7.31 -7.75
N ASP A 93 6.53 -8.35 -7.68
CA ASP A 93 6.18 -9.76 -7.53
C ASP A 93 4.86 -10.22 -8.20
N ASN A 94 4.95 -10.53 -9.50
CA ASN A 94 3.90 -11.21 -10.27
C ASN A 94 2.49 -10.59 -10.21
N ASN A 95 2.36 -9.30 -9.87
CA ASN A 95 1.08 -8.62 -9.78
C ASN A 95 0.62 -8.05 -11.14
N TYR A 96 -0.55 -8.46 -11.63
CA TYR A 96 -1.13 -8.01 -12.90
C TYR A 96 -2.60 -7.66 -12.77
N ILE A 97 -3.00 -6.52 -13.29
CA ILE A 97 -4.40 -6.12 -13.41
C ILE A 97 -5.01 -6.72 -14.67
N ASN A 98 -6.18 -7.34 -14.52
CA ASN A 98 -7.00 -7.79 -15.64
C ASN A 98 -8.30 -6.97 -15.72
N LYS A 99 -8.49 -6.27 -16.84
CA LYS A 99 -9.64 -5.37 -17.05
C LYS A 99 -10.98 -6.11 -17.09
N LYS A 100 -11.06 -7.20 -17.86
CA LYS A 100 -12.29 -7.96 -18.05
C LYS A 100 -12.71 -8.71 -16.78
N GLY A 101 -11.74 -9.35 -16.14
CA GLY A 101 -11.89 -10.07 -14.88
C GLY A 101 -12.15 -9.16 -13.69
N ARG A 102 -11.67 -7.89 -13.75
CA ARG A 102 -11.72 -6.90 -12.67
C ARG A 102 -11.14 -7.44 -11.37
N PHE A 103 -9.92 -7.95 -11.46
CA PHE A 103 -9.14 -8.46 -10.35
C PHE A 103 -7.64 -8.16 -10.56
N LEU A 104 -6.87 -8.33 -9.49
CA LEU A 104 -5.42 -8.41 -9.47
C LEU A 104 -5.01 -9.88 -9.49
N PHE A 105 -4.36 -10.32 -10.56
CA PHE A 105 -3.71 -11.62 -10.67
C PHE A 105 -2.33 -11.56 -10.03
N ASN A 106 -1.98 -12.59 -9.26
CA ASN A 106 -0.73 -12.60 -8.49
C ASN A 106 -0.10 -14.00 -8.41
N PHE A 107 -0.50 -14.91 -9.32
CA PHE A 107 0.18 -16.19 -9.45
C PHE A 107 1.46 -16.01 -10.25
N THR A 108 2.47 -16.81 -9.93
CA THR A 108 3.75 -16.80 -10.64
C THR A 108 3.61 -17.30 -12.08
N GLU A 109 2.71 -18.26 -12.30
CA GLU A 109 2.47 -18.88 -13.58
C GLU A 109 0.97 -18.94 -13.87
N SER A 110 0.61 -19.24 -15.13
CA SER A 110 -0.78 -19.53 -15.47
C SER A 110 -1.30 -20.71 -14.65
N ILE A 111 -2.61 -20.69 -14.30
CA ILE A 111 -3.26 -21.83 -13.62
C ILE A 111 -3.31 -23.11 -14.47
N PHE A 112 -2.94 -22.99 -15.75
CA PHE A 112 -2.80 -24.10 -16.69
C PHE A 112 -1.37 -24.61 -16.83
N TYR A 113 -0.40 -23.96 -16.20
CA TYR A 113 0.99 -24.39 -16.22
C TYR A 113 1.21 -25.52 -15.23
N ARG A 114 1.44 -26.74 -15.75
CA ARG A 114 1.73 -27.96 -14.96
C ARG A 114 3.00 -28.64 -15.48
N PRO A 115 4.18 -28.16 -15.08
CA PRO A 115 5.45 -28.71 -15.54
C PRO A 115 5.70 -30.13 -15.00
N ASP A 116 5.00 -30.56 -13.96
CA ASP A 116 5.03 -31.91 -13.40
C ASP A 116 4.22 -32.93 -14.23
N LEU A 117 3.38 -32.45 -15.15
CA LEU A 117 2.50 -33.28 -15.99
C LEU A 117 2.88 -33.17 -17.49
N LEU A 118 4.16 -33.36 -17.81
CA LEU A 118 4.71 -33.17 -19.16
C LEU A 118 3.96 -33.93 -20.27
N ASP A 119 3.41 -35.12 -19.97
CA ASP A 119 2.75 -35.99 -20.95
C ASP A 119 1.31 -36.38 -20.57
N ALA A 120 0.76 -35.82 -19.50
CA ALA A 120 -0.58 -36.14 -19.02
C ALA A 120 -1.58 -35.03 -19.44
N PRO A 121 -2.81 -35.38 -19.87
CA PRO A 121 -3.81 -34.37 -20.17
C PRO A 121 -4.16 -33.60 -18.89
N TYR A 122 -4.03 -32.28 -18.94
CA TYR A 122 -4.49 -31.38 -17.88
C TYR A 122 -5.80 -30.74 -18.33
N THR A 123 -6.85 -30.89 -17.54
CA THR A 123 -8.20 -30.47 -17.93
C THR A 123 -8.65 -29.20 -17.20
N ILE A 124 -9.75 -28.61 -17.68
CA ILE A 124 -10.43 -27.48 -17.02
C ILE A 124 -10.88 -27.87 -15.59
N ALA A 125 -11.33 -29.11 -15.41
CA ALA A 125 -11.71 -29.62 -14.09
C ALA A 125 -10.51 -29.70 -13.13
N ASP A 126 -9.35 -30.11 -13.63
CA ASP A 126 -8.12 -30.19 -12.82
C ASP A 126 -7.69 -28.80 -12.38
N ALA A 127 -7.69 -27.81 -13.28
CA ALA A 127 -7.39 -26.42 -12.94
C ALA A 127 -8.33 -25.85 -11.87
N ARG A 128 -9.63 -26.17 -11.94
CA ARG A 128 -10.59 -25.78 -10.90
C ARG A 128 -10.27 -26.44 -9.56
N LYS A 129 -9.93 -27.73 -9.58
CA LYS A 129 -9.58 -28.49 -8.38
C LYS A 129 -8.34 -27.90 -7.73
N ASP A 130 -7.31 -27.60 -8.50
CA ASP A 130 -6.05 -27.02 -8.02
C ASP A 130 -6.28 -25.68 -7.31
N LEU A 131 -7.13 -24.81 -7.86
CA LEU A 131 -7.55 -23.57 -7.20
C LEU A 131 -8.24 -23.84 -5.85
N GLU A 132 -9.22 -24.75 -5.81
CA GLU A 132 -9.95 -25.06 -4.57
C GLU A 132 -9.05 -25.73 -3.50
N THR A 133 -8.02 -26.47 -3.93
CA THR A 133 -7.07 -27.12 -3.01
C THR A 133 -5.85 -26.27 -2.66
N ASP A 134 -5.76 -25.06 -3.23
CA ASP A 134 -4.58 -24.18 -3.14
C ASP A 134 -3.26 -24.89 -3.52
N TYR A 135 -3.26 -25.59 -4.66
CA TYR A 135 -2.13 -26.39 -5.10
C TYR A 135 -0.82 -25.57 -5.24
N SER A 136 -0.92 -24.35 -5.77
CA SER A 136 0.23 -23.45 -5.92
C SER A 136 0.68 -22.79 -4.60
N GLY A 137 -0.17 -22.80 -3.57
CA GLY A 137 0.02 -22.01 -2.35
C GLY A 137 -0.23 -20.51 -2.52
N GLU A 138 -0.64 -20.05 -3.71
CA GLU A 138 -0.87 -18.64 -4.05
C GLU A 138 -2.36 -18.28 -4.03
N THR A 139 -3.26 -19.25 -3.88
CA THR A 139 -4.70 -19.02 -4.00
C THR A 139 -5.23 -18.19 -2.83
N ARG A 140 -4.77 -18.44 -1.61
CA ARG A 140 -5.14 -17.60 -0.47
C ARG A 140 -4.66 -16.16 -0.64
N TYR A 141 -3.46 -15.98 -1.20
CA TYR A 141 -2.90 -14.68 -1.55
C TYR A 141 -3.79 -13.96 -2.57
N PHE A 142 -4.17 -14.62 -3.66
CA PHE A 142 -5.10 -14.12 -4.67
C PHE A 142 -6.44 -13.66 -4.09
N ILE A 143 -7.05 -14.47 -3.22
CA ILE A 143 -8.34 -14.15 -2.58
C ILE A 143 -8.19 -12.93 -1.66
N ALA A 144 -7.18 -12.92 -0.79
CA ALA A 144 -6.99 -11.89 0.22
C ALA A 144 -6.77 -10.50 -0.41
N TYR A 145 -5.91 -10.41 -1.43
CA TYR A 145 -5.63 -9.15 -2.11
C TYR A 145 -6.86 -8.60 -2.83
N ASN A 146 -7.57 -9.44 -3.57
CA ASN A 146 -8.73 -8.98 -4.34
C ASN A 146 -9.87 -8.51 -3.45
N LYS A 147 -10.20 -9.26 -2.40
CA LYS A 147 -11.22 -8.85 -1.43
C LYS A 147 -10.83 -7.57 -0.71
N LEU A 148 -9.56 -7.41 -0.34
CA LEU A 148 -9.09 -6.21 0.32
C LEU A 148 -9.18 -5.01 -0.62
N LEU A 149 -8.49 -5.09 -1.75
CA LEU A 149 -8.31 -3.96 -2.66
C LEU A 149 -9.61 -3.55 -3.35
N PHE A 150 -10.50 -4.47 -3.71
CA PHE A 150 -11.69 -4.13 -4.51
C PHE A 150 -13.01 -4.26 -3.78
N ASN A 151 -13.04 -4.81 -2.56
CA ASN A 151 -14.25 -4.90 -1.73
C ASN A 151 -14.10 -4.30 -0.33
N ASP A 152 -12.91 -3.81 0.05
CA ASP A 152 -12.59 -3.34 1.40
C ASP A 152 -12.79 -4.41 2.49
N VAL A 153 -12.68 -5.69 2.12
CA VAL A 153 -12.81 -6.82 3.04
C VAL A 153 -11.44 -7.42 3.33
N ALA A 154 -10.94 -7.20 4.54
CA ALA A 154 -9.62 -7.68 4.97
C ALA A 154 -9.67 -9.08 5.60
N ASP A 155 -8.74 -9.95 5.18
CA ASP A 155 -8.33 -11.14 5.96
C ASP A 155 -7.18 -10.74 6.89
N ASN A 156 -7.52 -10.12 8.02
CA ASN A 156 -6.53 -9.61 8.97
C ASN A 156 -5.54 -10.69 9.44
N GLU A 157 -6.01 -11.93 9.66
CA GLU A 157 -5.14 -13.04 10.08
C GLU A 157 -4.11 -13.37 9.01
N PHE A 158 -4.53 -13.42 7.74
CA PHE A 158 -3.62 -13.64 6.62
C PHE A 158 -2.52 -12.57 6.57
N PHE A 159 -2.89 -11.29 6.61
CA PHE A 159 -1.90 -10.20 6.51
C PHE A 159 -0.95 -10.16 7.71
N LEU A 160 -1.44 -10.43 8.93
CA LEU A 160 -0.57 -10.48 10.12
C LEU A 160 0.44 -11.63 10.08
N LYS A 161 0.10 -12.76 9.44
CA LYS A 161 1.03 -13.87 9.23
C LYS A 161 2.02 -13.63 8.10
N ASN A 162 1.77 -12.61 7.26
CA ASN A 162 2.56 -12.30 6.07
C ASN A 162 2.99 -10.81 6.09
N PRO A 163 3.94 -10.42 6.95
CA PRO A 163 4.29 -9.02 7.20
C PRO A 163 4.77 -8.27 5.93
N ALA A 164 5.51 -8.94 5.04
CA ALA A 164 5.93 -8.33 3.77
C ALA A 164 4.73 -7.94 2.89
N LEU A 165 3.71 -8.80 2.81
CA LEU A 165 2.48 -8.53 2.07
C LEU A 165 1.64 -7.43 2.73
N LEU A 166 1.65 -7.37 4.07
CA LEU A 166 1.00 -6.29 4.81
C LEU A 166 1.64 -4.93 4.47
N VAL A 167 2.97 -4.84 4.49
CA VAL A 167 3.70 -3.63 4.09
C VAL A 167 3.41 -3.30 2.64
N GLU A 168 3.44 -4.28 1.73
CA GLU A 168 3.14 -4.04 0.32
C GLU A 168 1.76 -3.42 0.12
N VAL A 169 0.70 -3.98 0.70
CA VAL A 169 -0.65 -3.46 0.45
C VAL A 169 -0.82 -2.05 1.05
N VAL A 170 -0.30 -1.81 2.26
CA VAL A 170 -0.43 -0.49 2.91
C VAL A 170 0.46 0.56 2.23
N LEU A 171 1.74 0.22 2.02
CA LEU A 171 2.74 1.14 1.52
C LEU A 171 2.70 1.17 -0.01
N ASN A 172 3.01 0.06 -0.66
CA ASN A 172 3.20 0.02 -2.11
C ASN A 172 1.89 0.20 -2.87
N PHE A 173 0.75 -0.29 -2.35
CA PHE A 173 -0.56 -0.15 -3.00
C PHE A 173 -1.42 0.96 -2.40
N ASN A 174 -0.88 1.80 -1.51
CA ASN A 174 -1.57 2.93 -0.87
C ASN A 174 -2.86 2.57 -0.12
N TYR A 175 -3.04 1.32 0.34
CA TYR A 175 -4.24 0.91 1.06
C TYR A 175 -4.17 1.34 2.53
N GLU A 176 -4.41 2.63 2.79
CA GLU A 176 -4.32 3.24 4.13
C GLU A 176 -5.67 3.35 4.86
N ASN A 177 -6.78 3.02 4.18
CA ASN A 177 -8.13 3.24 4.70
C ASN A 177 -8.51 2.27 5.83
N ASN A 178 -7.85 1.10 5.90
CA ASN A 178 -8.02 0.18 7.00
C ASN A 178 -6.97 0.50 8.08
N ASN A 179 -7.43 1.20 9.11
CA ASN A 179 -6.61 1.59 10.27
C ASN A 179 -5.88 0.39 10.89
N PHE A 180 -6.56 -0.75 11.08
CA PHE A 180 -5.93 -1.93 11.66
C PHE A 180 -4.72 -2.41 10.85
N LEU A 181 -4.86 -2.57 9.53
CA LEU A 181 -3.75 -2.98 8.68
C LEU A 181 -2.67 -1.91 8.62
N TYR A 182 -3.06 -0.65 8.41
CA TYR A 182 -2.13 0.48 8.34
C TYR A 182 -1.25 0.55 9.60
N GLU A 183 -1.86 0.52 10.78
CA GLU A 183 -1.19 0.69 12.06
C GLU A 183 -0.29 -0.50 12.43
N ASN A 184 -0.61 -1.70 11.94
CA ASN A 184 0.28 -2.87 12.05
C ASN A 184 1.41 -2.88 11.01
N ALA A 185 1.28 -2.14 9.90
CA ALA A 185 2.32 -2.04 8.88
C ALA A 185 3.42 -1.02 9.25
N ILE A 186 3.07 0.11 9.91
CA ILE A 186 4.02 1.18 10.26
C ILE A 186 5.33 0.69 10.91
N PRO A 187 5.31 -0.17 11.96
CA PRO A 187 6.55 -0.62 12.60
C PRO A 187 7.39 -1.54 11.72
N LEU A 188 6.86 -2.04 10.60
CA LEU A 188 7.53 -2.94 9.66
C LEU A 188 8.17 -2.21 8.48
N ILE A 189 7.94 -0.90 8.33
CA ILE A 189 8.47 -0.11 7.22
C ILE A 189 9.95 0.19 7.47
N GLU A 190 10.82 -0.27 6.59
CA GLU A 190 12.27 -0.05 6.64
C GLU A 190 12.66 1.25 5.92
N THR A 191 12.83 2.35 6.64
CA THR A 191 13.08 3.68 6.05
C THR A 191 14.48 3.88 5.47
N ASN A 192 15.40 2.94 5.72
CA ASN A 192 16.75 2.94 5.19
C ASN A 192 16.87 2.27 3.81
N ASP A 193 15.83 1.59 3.33
CA ASP A 193 15.81 1.00 2.00
C ASP A 193 15.61 2.08 0.93
N LYS A 194 16.55 2.16 -0.01
CA LYS A 194 16.50 3.12 -1.12
C LYS A 194 15.30 2.89 -2.04
N THR A 195 14.72 1.69 -2.05
CA THR A 195 13.56 1.37 -2.87
C THR A 195 12.24 1.88 -2.30
N VAL A 196 12.17 2.20 -1.00
CA VAL A 196 10.92 2.61 -0.34
C VAL A 196 10.60 4.09 -0.47
N LEU A 197 11.60 4.93 -0.78
CA LEU A 197 11.44 6.40 -0.80
C LEU A 197 10.21 6.87 -1.60
N PRO A 198 9.96 6.39 -2.84
CA PRO A 198 8.80 6.82 -3.60
C PRO A 198 7.48 6.51 -2.88
N TYR A 199 7.39 5.33 -2.27
CA TYR A 199 6.18 4.87 -1.59
C TYR A 199 5.97 5.51 -0.21
N VAL A 200 7.04 5.91 0.48
CA VAL A 200 6.94 6.62 1.77
C VAL A 200 6.55 8.08 1.57
N LEU A 201 7.07 8.75 0.53
CA LEU A 201 6.80 10.17 0.30
C LEU A 201 5.52 10.43 -0.48
N PHE A 202 5.25 9.64 -1.51
CA PHE A 202 4.22 9.97 -2.50
C PHE A 202 3.24 8.81 -2.68
N TYR A 203 2.00 9.15 -2.99
CA TYR A 203 1.04 8.17 -3.48
C TYR A 203 1.38 7.80 -4.92
N ASN A 204 1.07 6.57 -5.34
CA ASN A 204 1.16 6.16 -6.75
C ASN A 204 0.33 7.11 -7.61
N ASN A 205 -0.91 7.40 -7.17
CA ASN A 205 -1.68 8.53 -7.67
C ASN A 205 -1.21 9.84 -7.02
N TYR A 206 -0.19 10.47 -7.60
CA TYR A 206 0.41 11.70 -7.09
C TYR A 206 -0.58 12.89 -6.98
N HIS A 207 -1.75 12.84 -7.62
CA HIS A 207 -2.79 13.86 -7.45
C HIS A 207 -3.36 13.88 -6.02
N LYS A 208 -3.19 12.79 -5.24
CA LYS A 208 -3.49 12.75 -3.80
C LYS A 208 -2.50 13.53 -2.95
N GLY A 209 -1.40 13.97 -3.54
CA GLY A 209 -0.33 14.67 -2.86
C GLY A 209 0.69 13.70 -2.27
N TYR A 210 1.23 14.07 -1.12
CA TYR A 210 2.31 13.38 -0.43
C TYR A 210 1.76 12.77 0.86
N ARG A 211 2.41 11.75 1.39
CA ARG A 211 1.89 10.94 2.51
C ARG A 211 2.15 11.59 3.86
N ALA A 212 1.61 12.79 4.07
CA ALA A 212 1.78 13.57 5.30
C ALA A 212 1.47 12.76 6.58
N ARG A 213 0.37 12.00 6.57
CA ARG A 213 -0.01 11.10 7.68
C ARG A 213 1.09 10.08 7.96
N LEU A 214 1.58 9.39 6.92
CA LEU A 214 2.62 8.37 7.05
C LEU A 214 3.92 8.96 7.60
N LEU A 215 4.33 10.16 7.17
CA LEU A 215 5.54 10.80 7.71
C LEU A 215 5.41 11.12 9.19
N ASN A 216 4.22 11.58 9.62
CA ASN A 216 3.95 11.80 11.04
C ASN A 216 4.00 10.49 11.83
N ASP A 217 3.35 9.44 11.32
CA ASP A 217 3.29 8.15 12.01
C ASP A 217 4.68 7.48 12.05
N LEU A 218 5.50 7.58 10.99
CA LEU A 218 6.89 7.11 11.01
C LEU A 218 7.75 7.87 12.00
N TYR A 219 7.61 9.20 12.09
CA TYR A 219 8.30 9.98 13.12
C TYR A 219 7.89 9.55 14.53
N VAL A 220 6.61 9.30 14.73
CA VAL A 220 6.05 8.89 16.02
C VAL A 220 6.51 7.48 16.43
N TYR A 221 6.57 6.54 15.48
CA TYR A 221 6.93 5.14 15.75
C TYR A 221 8.43 4.88 15.79
N GLN A 222 9.19 5.52 14.89
CA GLN A 222 10.61 5.26 14.63
C GLN A 222 11.51 6.45 14.97
N GLY A 223 10.92 7.56 15.42
CA GLY A 223 11.64 8.73 15.90
C GLY A 223 12.28 9.58 14.80
N ILE A 224 13.17 10.46 15.23
CA ILE A 224 13.88 11.38 14.32
C ILE A 224 14.84 10.65 13.37
N SER A 225 15.27 9.42 13.69
CA SER A 225 16.20 8.65 12.84
C SER A 225 15.57 8.34 11.48
N ALA A 226 14.33 7.84 11.47
CA ALA A 226 13.59 7.58 10.24
C ALA A 226 13.45 8.83 9.36
N ILE A 227 13.16 9.99 9.97
CA ILE A 227 13.03 11.25 9.23
C ILE A 227 14.37 11.71 8.63
N LYS A 228 15.49 11.50 9.34
CA LYS A 228 16.84 11.78 8.82
C LYS A 228 17.21 10.84 7.67
N GLU A 229 16.83 9.56 7.75
CA GLU A 229 17.01 8.59 6.66
C GLU A 229 16.21 9.01 5.42
N ILE A 230 14.92 9.32 5.58
CA ILE A 230 14.06 9.78 4.48
C ILE A 230 14.59 11.09 3.88
N LEU A 231 15.07 12.04 4.68
CA LEU A 231 15.72 13.27 4.19
C LEU A 231 16.97 12.96 3.37
N THR A 232 17.81 12.03 3.83
CA THR A 232 19.03 11.61 3.12
C THR A 232 18.67 10.96 1.78
N LEU A 233 17.67 10.07 1.78
CA LEU A 233 17.18 9.45 0.56
C LEU A 233 16.57 10.48 -0.41
N LEU A 234 15.81 11.46 0.10
CA LEU A 234 15.26 12.55 -0.71
C LEU A 234 16.38 13.40 -1.31
N ASP A 235 17.42 13.71 -0.54
CA ASP A 235 18.60 14.45 -0.98
C ASP A 235 19.34 13.73 -2.12
N ASP A 236 19.61 12.43 -1.95
CA ASP A 236 20.24 11.55 -2.96
C ASP A 236 19.47 11.47 -4.28
N ASN A 237 18.16 11.76 -4.26
CA ASN A 237 17.26 11.61 -5.39
C ASN A 237 16.64 12.92 -5.89
N TRP A 238 16.97 14.07 -5.30
CA TRP A 238 16.29 15.35 -5.54
C TRP A 238 16.14 15.69 -7.03
N HIS A 239 17.24 15.65 -7.78
CA HIS A 239 17.24 15.93 -9.23
C HIS A 239 16.72 14.78 -10.09
N LYS A 240 16.81 13.53 -9.62
CA LYS A 240 16.26 12.38 -10.36
C LYS A 240 14.74 12.49 -10.48
N MET A 241 14.09 13.13 -9.51
CA MET A 241 12.65 13.36 -9.55
C MET A 241 12.21 14.28 -10.71
N ASP A 242 13.08 15.14 -11.24
CA ASP A 242 12.77 15.95 -12.44
C ASP A 242 12.57 15.08 -13.68
N SER A 243 13.34 13.99 -13.76
CA SER A 243 13.29 13.05 -14.87
C SER A 243 12.20 11.98 -14.68
N GLY A 244 11.54 11.96 -13.52
CA GLY A 244 10.56 10.97 -13.09
C GLY A 244 11.17 9.81 -12.31
N ILE A 245 10.42 9.34 -11.30
CA ILE A 245 10.75 8.17 -10.47
C ILE A 245 9.90 6.98 -10.89
N ASN A 246 10.43 5.76 -10.71
CA ASN A 246 9.67 4.55 -10.98
C ASN A 246 8.79 4.24 -9.76
N LEU A 247 7.47 4.23 -9.96
CA LEU A 247 6.46 3.76 -9.01
C LEU A 247 5.76 2.57 -9.64
N LEU A 248 5.95 1.38 -9.08
CA LEU A 248 5.32 0.14 -9.56
C LEU A 248 5.52 -0.18 -11.07
N GLN A 249 6.47 0.42 -11.78
CA GLN A 249 6.74 0.40 -13.26
C GLN A 249 6.28 1.61 -14.05
N THR A 250 5.45 2.49 -13.48
CA THR A 250 5.15 3.76 -14.12
C THR A 250 6.24 4.76 -13.80
N LYS A 251 6.77 5.41 -14.83
CA LYS A 251 7.67 6.55 -14.64
C LYS A 251 6.81 7.77 -14.35
N VAL A 252 6.79 8.20 -13.10
CA VAL A 252 5.96 9.32 -12.64
C VAL A 252 6.84 10.53 -12.39
N ILE A 253 6.49 11.65 -13.03
CA ILE A 253 7.13 12.94 -12.77
C ILE A 253 6.39 13.58 -11.59
N ILE A 254 7.09 13.70 -10.45
CA ILE A 254 6.52 14.30 -9.24
C ILE A 254 6.53 15.83 -9.40
N PRO A 255 5.37 16.51 -9.30
CA PRO A 255 5.32 17.97 -9.44
C PRO A 255 6.26 18.69 -8.45
N GLN A 256 6.90 19.77 -8.89
CA GLN A 256 7.83 20.56 -8.03
C GLN A 256 7.20 20.97 -6.70
N ALA A 257 5.97 21.48 -6.73
CA ALA A 257 5.28 21.88 -5.52
C ALA A 257 5.09 20.72 -4.53
N LEU A 258 4.93 19.50 -5.04
CA LEU A 258 4.75 18.32 -4.20
C LEU A 258 6.06 17.90 -3.52
N ARG A 259 7.18 18.00 -4.24
CA ARG A 259 8.53 17.77 -3.70
C ARG A 259 8.89 18.81 -2.63
N ASP A 260 8.60 20.09 -2.91
CA ASP A 260 8.82 21.17 -1.95
C ASP A 260 7.98 20.95 -0.68
N ASN A 261 6.70 20.57 -0.82
CA ASN A 261 5.83 20.26 0.33
C ASN A 261 6.34 19.09 1.17
N ALA A 262 6.73 17.97 0.54
CA ALA A 262 7.29 16.82 1.25
C ALA A 262 8.57 17.18 2.01
N LEU A 263 9.48 17.94 1.37
CA LEU A 263 10.68 18.46 2.03
C LEU A 263 10.34 19.33 3.24
N LEU A 264 9.46 20.32 3.07
CA LEU A 264 9.06 21.21 4.17
C LEU A 264 8.42 20.43 5.33
N HIS A 265 7.64 19.40 5.04
CA HIS A 265 7.05 18.56 6.08
C HIS A 265 8.14 17.83 6.90
N LEU A 266 9.12 17.22 6.23
CA LEU A 266 10.26 16.59 6.91
C LEU A 266 11.06 17.61 7.73
N LEU A 267 11.32 18.80 7.18
CA LEU A 267 12.02 19.87 7.89
C LEU A 267 11.25 20.38 9.11
N LYS A 268 9.91 20.41 9.04
CA LYS A 268 9.03 20.70 10.17
C LYS A 268 9.20 19.67 11.28
N LEU A 269 9.18 18.37 10.95
CA LEU A 269 9.43 17.28 11.90
C LEU A 269 10.80 17.42 12.58
N VAL A 270 11.84 17.72 11.80
CA VAL A 270 13.19 17.95 12.34
C VAL A 270 13.22 19.17 13.26
N SER A 271 12.64 20.30 12.84
CA SER A 271 12.65 21.55 13.60
C SER A 271 11.97 21.44 14.97
N GLN A 272 10.91 20.63 15.07
CA GLN A 272 10.11 20.44 16.28
C GLN A 272 10.68 19.42 17.26
N HIS A 273 11.54 18.52 16.79
CA HIS A 273 12.05 17.43 17.59
C HIS A 273 12.83 17.93 18.81
N HIS A 274 12.57 17.32 19.96
CA HIS A 274 13.34 17.53 21.18
C HIS A 274 13.18 16.30 22.07
N ASP A 275 14.25 15.91 22.74
CA ASP A 275 14.25 14.81 23.71
C ASP A 275 15.28 15.10 24.81
N GLN A 276 15.61 14.10 25.64
CA GLN A 276 16.58 14.25 26.72
C GLN A 276 18.00 14.57 26.23
N GLN A 277 18.33 14.24 24.98
CA GLN A 277 19.65 14.38 24.38
C GLN A 277 19.72 15.54 23.38
N THR A 278 18.58 15.96 22.82
CA THR A 278 18.48 16.91 21.72
C THR A 278 17.63 18.12 22.12
N THR A 279 18.25 19.30 22.16
CA THR A 279 17.54 20.55 22.46
C THR A 279 16.76 21.05 21.24
N GLN A 280 15.68 21.80 21.49
CA GLN A 280 14.90 22.42 20.43
C GLN A 280 15.74 23.38 19.57
N GLN A 281 16.71 24.08 20.15
CA GLN A 281 17.62 24.94 19.41
C GLN A 281 18.51 24.14 18.45
N HIS A 282 19.04 22.99 18.89
CA HIS A 282 19.82 22.11 18.04
C HIS A 282 18.99 21.61 16.84
N SER A 283 17.76 21.17 17.09
CA SER A 283 16.82 20.71 16.08
C SER A 283 16.47 21.79 15.04
N ARG A 284 16.22 23.03 15.47
CA ARG A 284 15.98 24.17 14.56
C ARG A 284 17.19 24.49 13.69
N SER A 285 18.40 24.41 14.26
CA SER A 285 19.64 24.60 13.50
C SER A 285 19.90 23.45 12.53
N LEU A 286 19.58 22.22 12.90
CA LEU A 286 19.70 21.06 12.02
C LEU A 286 18.72 21.14 10.83
N ALA A 287 17.47 21.50 11.09
CA ALA A 287 16.49 21.73 10.03
C ALA A 287 16.95 22.85 9.06
N TYR A 288 17.53 23.92 9.59
CA TYR A 288 18.16 24.97 8.77
C TYR A 288 19.29 24.41 7.89
N GLN A 289 20.18 23.59 8.46
CA GLN A 289 21.29 22.98 7.70
C GLN A 289 20.79 22.13 6.55
N TYR A 290 19.80 21.26 6.77
CA TYR A 290 19.18 20.49 5.70
C TYR A 290 18.59 21.41 4.62
N LEU A 291 17.82 22.43 5.00
CA LEU A 291 17.27 23.37 4.03
C LEU A 291 18.37 24.02 3.17
N GLN A 292 19.48 24.44 3.77
CA GLN A 292 20.61 25.02 3.03
C GLN A 292 21.26 24.00 2.08
N GLN A 293 21.35 22.72 2.46
CA GLN A 293 21.84 21.66 1.57
C GLN A 293 20.96 21.53 0.32
N PHE A 294 19.63 21.50 0.48
CA PHE A 294 18.71 21.45 -0.66
C PHE A 294 18.78 22.73 -1.52
N ILE A 295 18.87 23.92 -0.91
CA ILE A 295 19.04 25.19 -1.64
C ILE A 295 20.35 25.20 -2.43
N SER A 296 21.43 24.60 -1.91
CA SER A 296 22.70 24.52 -2.63
C SER A 296 22.62 23.67 -3.90
N LYS A 297 21.78 22.63 -3.90
CA LYS A 297 21.50 21.76 -5.04
C LYS A 297 20.49 22.37 -6.02
N ASP A 298 19.47 23.03 -5.49
CA ASP A 298 18.44 23.73 -6.25
C ASP A 298 18.36 25.20 -5.80
N PRO A 299 19.14 26.09 -6.44
CA PRO A 299 19.18 27.51 -6.08
C PRO A 299 17.84 28.23 -6.21
N GLN A 300 16.90 27.68 -6.99
CA GLN A 300 15.55 28.24 -7.15
C GLN A 300 14.62 27.87 -5.99
N LEU A 301 14.97 26.87 -5.17
CA LEU A 301 14.17 26.44 -4.04
C LEU A 301 13.85 27.60 -3.10
N ALA A 302 14.85 28.39 -2.70
CA ALA A 302 14.64 29.52 -1.79
C ALA A 302 13.59 30.50 -2.32
N LEU A 303 13.65 30.83 -3.62
CA LEU A 303 12.69 31.71 -4.27
C LEU A 303 11.29 31.09 -4.33
N ARG A 304 11.18 29.79 -4.65
CA ARG A 304 9.89 29.08 -4.67
C ARG A 304 9.26 29.03 -3.28
N LEU A 305 10.05 28.75 -2.24
CA LEU A 305 9.56 28.69 -0.87
C LEU A 305 9.05 30.07 -0.41
N GLN A 306 9.82 31.13 -0.63
CA GLN A 306 9.40 32.49 -0.29
C GLN A 306 8.13 32.92 -1.05
N LYS A 307 8.11 32.70 -2.38
CA LYS A 307 6.97 33.05 -3.23
C LYS A 307 5.68 32.36 -2.78
N ASN A 308 5.78 31.12 -2.31
CA ASN A 308 4.63 30.33 -1.87
C ASN A 308 4.40 30.41 -0.35
N ASN A 309 5.03 31.35 0.36
CA ASN A 309 4.92 31.48 1.82
C ASN A 309 5.15 30.14 2.55
N TYR A 310 6.21 29.42 2.16
CA TYR A 310 6.54 28.07 2.63
C TYR A 310 5.35 27.11 2.58
N TYR A 311 4.51 27.25 1.55
CA TYR A 311 3.27 26.49 1.34
C TYR A 311 2.36 26.44 2.58
N GLN A 312 2.38 27.51 3.40
CA GLN A 312 1.63 27.60 4.66
C GLN A 312 1.95 26.47 5.66
N MET A 313 3.15 25.88 5.60
CA MET A 313 3.57 24.79 6.48
C MET A 313 3.82 25.23 7.95
N GLY A 314 3.65 26.52 8.26
CA GLY A 314 3.98 27.09 9.57
C GLY A 314 5.48 27.07 9.84
N LEU A 315 6.29 27.38 8.83
CA LEU A 315 7.75 27.46 8.93
C LEU A 315 8.22 28.91 8.77
N THR A 316 9.14 29.34 9.63
CA THR A 316 9.77 30.67 9.58
C THR A 316 11.28 30.51 9.50
N LEU A 317 11.88 31.07 8.45
CA LEU A 317 13.33 31.09 8.27
C LEU A 317 13.95 32.27 9.04
N GLN A 318 14.99 31.99 9.83
CA GLN A 318 15.79 32.96 10.57
C GLN A 318 17.27 32.84 10.15
N PRO A 319 17.69 33.51 9.05
CA PRO A 319 19.03 33.35 8.49
C PRO A 319 20.15 33.78 9.44
N GLU A 320 19.96 34.89 10.18
CA GLU A 320 20.96 35.42 11.11
C GLU A 320 21.24 34.45 12.25
N GLN A 321 20.19 33.82 12.78
CA GLN A 321 20.28 32.82 13.84
C GLN A 321 20.60 31.41 13.32
N LYS A 322 20.65 31.23 11.98
CA LYS A 322 20.78 29.93 11.31
C LYS A 322 19.76 28.91 11.83
N GLN A 323 18.50 29.32 11.87
CA GLN A 323 17.39 28.52 12.39
C GLN A 323 16.23 28.47 11.40
N LEU A 324 15.55 27.34 11.37
CA LEU A 324 14.25 27.18 10.75
C LEU A 324 13.27 26.83 11.86
N LEU A 325 12.33 27.73 12.14
CA LEU A 325 11.34 27.57 13.21
C LEU A 325 10.09 26.94 12.64
N SER A 326 9.45 26.06 13.40
CA SER A 326 8.07 25.69 13.16
C SER A 326 7.16 26.32 14.21
N THR A 327 6.11 26.99 13.76
CA THR A 327 5.14 27.71 14.60
C THR A 327 3.90 26.89 14.94
N ASP A 328 3.68 25.76 14.26
CA ASP A 328 2.48 24.92 14.41
C ASP A 328 2.84 23.52 14.93
N ASN A 329 2.74 23.33 16.24
CA ASN A 329 2.94 22.03 16.90
C ASN A 329 1.76 21.05 16.70
N ASN A 330 0.62 21.50 16.18
CA ASN A 330 -0.65 20.80 16.42
C ASN A 330 -0.89 19.52 15.61
N ASP A 331 -0.37 19.37 14.38
CA ASP A 331 -0.79 18.24 13.54
C ASP A 331 -0.10 16.91 13.88
N LEU A 332 1.10 16.95 14.45
CA LEU A 332 1.84 15.77 14.96
C LEU A 332 1.36 15.31 16.34
N LEU A 333 0.81 16.24 17.12
CA LEU A 333 0.32 15.98 18.48
C LEU A 333 -1.07 15.34 18.51
N ASN A 334 -1.77 15.23 17.38
CA ASN A 334 -3.10 14.62 17.29
C ASN A 334 -3.12 13.10 17.60
N ASN A 335 -1.96 12.45 17.66
CA ASN A 335 -1.85 11.07 18.11
C ASN A 335 -1.20 10.95 19.50
N ILE A 336 -0.81 12.05 20.13
CA ILE A 336 -0.24 12.03 21.48
C ILE A 336 -1.33 12.41 22.48
N PHE A 337 -1.56 11.50 23.41
CA PHE A 337 -2.49 11.67 24.51
C PHE A 337 -1.71 11.67 25.83
N ILE A 338 -2.31 12.31 26.81
CA ILE A 338 -1.97 12.13 28.22
C ILE A 338 -3.05 11.30 28.89
N THR A 339 -2.63 10.39 29.75
CA THR A 339 -3.53 9.62 30.59
C THR A 339 -4.18 10.53 31.64
N GLN A 340 -5.49 10.43 31.79
CA GLN A 340 -6.23 11.19 32.79
C GLN A 340 -7.42 10.39 33.31
N SER A 341 -7.41 10.09 34.59
CA SER A 341 -8.44 9.33 35.31
C SER A 341 -8.77 9.98 36.64
N SER A 342 -10.01 9.85 37.09
CA SER A 342 -10.44 10.23 38.45
C SER A 342 -9.70 9.44 39.53
N ASP A 343 -9.25 8.24 39.19
CA ASP A 343 -8.66 7.29 40.16
C ASP A 343 -7.15 7.49 40.31
N ASN A 344 -6.58 8.54 39.72
CA ASN A 344 -5.15 8.86 39.63
C ASN A 344 -4.27 7.86 38.85
N TYR A 345 -4.83 6.74 38.41
CA TYR A 345 -4.16 5.78 37.55
C TYR A 345 -5.07 5.25 36.43
N ILE A 346 -4.45 4.71 35.39
CA ILE A 346 -5.09 4.12 34.22
C ILE A 346 -4.57 2.69 34.06
N ASN A 347 -5.46 1.75 33.77
CA ASN A 347 -5.07 0.37 33.47
C ASN A 347 -4.75 0.23 31.98
N LEU A 348 -3.50 -0.07 31.67
CA LEU A 348 -3.06 -0.52 30.35
C LEU A 348 -3.38 -2.01 30.21
N ARG A 349 -4.20 -2.41 29.24
CA ARG A 349 -4.75 -3.77 29.14
C ARG A 349 -4.28 -4.53 27.92
N GLN A 350 -4.34 -5.87 27.98
CA GLN A 350 -3.95 -6.73 26.88
C GLN A 350 -4.98 -6.75 25.73
N SER A 351 -6.24 -6.44 26.00
CA SER A 351 -7.33 -6.45 25.03
C SER A 351 -8.32 -5.31 25.31
N PRO A 352 -9.12 -4.86 24.33
CA PRO A 352 -10.02 -3.70 24.42
C PRO A 352 -11.29 -4.00 25.24
N THR A 353 -11.11 -4.42 26.49
CA THR A 353 -12.20 -4.72 27.42
C THR A 353 -11.75 -4.59 28.87
N THR A 354 -12.64 -4.13 29.75
CA THR A 354 -12.36 -3.98 31.18
C THR A 354 -12.09 -5.31 31.90
N LYS A 355 -12.47 -6.44 31.29
CA LYS A 355 -12.21 -7.79 31.82
C LYS A 355 -10.83 -8.34 31.45
N SER A 356 -10.12 -7.69 30.53
CA SER A 356 -8.79 -8.14 30.09
C SER A 356 -7.75 -7.92 31.19
N PRO A 357 -6.74 -8.81 31.31
CA PRO A 357 -5.61 -8.60 32.21
C PRO A 357 -4.99 -7.22 32.07
N VAL A 358 -4.61 -6.64 33.21
CA VAL A 358 -3.86 -5.38 33.27
C VAL A 358 -2.39 -5.70 33.07
N ILE A 359 -1.79 -5.14 32.02
CA ILE A 359 -0.35 -5.20 31.75
C ILE A 359 0.40 -4.33 32.77
N ARG A 360 -0.09 -3.10 32.96
CA ARG A 360 0.50 -2.10 33.87
C ARG A 360 -0.52 -1.03 34.25
N GLN A 361 -0.31 -0.43 35.42
CA GLN A 361 -0.97 0.82 35.80
C GLN A 361 -0.09 2.01 35.43
N LEU A 362 -0.63 2.95 34.64
CA LEU A 362 0.03 4.19 34.28
C LEU A 362 -0.49 5.31 35.19
N PRO A 363 0.37 6.21 35.68
CA PRO A 363 -0.09 7.39 36.41
C PRO A 363 -0.86 8.33 35.47
N ASN A 364 -1.58 9.30 36.03
CA ASN A 364 -2.05 10.46 35.27
C ASN A 364 -0.88 11.25 34.69
N GLN A 365 -1.15 12.03 33.63
CA GLN A 365 -0.16 12.83 32.88
C GLN A 365 0.93 12.00 32.18
N TYR A 366 0.75 10.69 32.11
CA TYR A 366 1.65 9.81 31.39
C TYR A 366 1.43 9.96 29.89
N LYS A 367 2.50 10.25 29.15
CA LYS A 367 2.42 10.50 27.71
C LYS A 367 2.40 9.19 26.93
N VAL A 368 1.38 9.07 26.11
CA VAL A 368 1.15 7.89 25.29
C VAL A 368 0.81 8.30 23.86
N ILE A 369 1.27 7.51 22.91
CA ILE A 369 0.92 7.63 21.51
C ILE A 369 -0.21 6.65 21.22
N LYS A 370 -1.27 7.12 20.57
CA LYS A 370 -2.29 6.27 19.97
C LYS A 370 -1.71 5.59 18.75
N LEU A 371 -1.66 4.26 18.83
CA LEU A 371 -1.23 3.39 17.75
C LEU A 371 -2.39 2.90 16.90
N HIS A 372 -3.53 2.54 17.52
CA HIS A 372 -4.76 2.18 16.80
C HIS A 372 -6.03 2.31 17.64
N THR A 373 -7.18 2.22 16.96
CA THR A 373 -8.52 2.31 17.58
C THR A 373 -9.32 1.03 17.36
N ASP A 374 -9.88 0.49 18.43
CA ASP A 374 -10.87 -0.59 18.44
C ASP A 374 -12.11 -0.13 19.24
N GLY A 375 -13.11 0.37 18.51
CA GLY A 375 -14.27 1.02 19.11
C GLY A 375 -13.88 2.20 19.99
N ASN A 376 -14.21 2.12 21.29
CA ASN A 376 -13.87 3.15 22.28
C ASN A 376 -12.54 2.88 23.00
N TRP A 377 -11.74 1.91 22.52
CA TRP A 377 -10.45 1.58 23.09
C TRP A 377 -9.34 1.95 22.13
N TYR A 378 -8.34 2.63 22.65
CA TYR A 378 -7.15 2.96 21.89
C TYR A 378 -6.02 2.06 22.34
N TYR A 379 -5.36 1.41 21.37
CA TYR A 379 -4.09 0.77 21.64
C TYR A 379 -3.03 1.85 21.66
N MET A 380 -2.32 1.92 22.77
CA MET A 380 -1.40 3.00 23.07
C MET A 380 0.00 2.44 23.27
N LYS A 381 1.03 3.20 22.87
CA LYS A 381 2.43 2.96 23.21
C LYS A 381 2.92 4.08 24.11
N SER A 382 3.70 3.74 25.12
CA SER A 382 4.39 4.75 25.90
C SER A 382 5.44 5.47 25.05
N ILE A 383 5.50 6.80 25.20
CA ILE A 383 6.57 7.61 24.63
C ILE A 383 7.89 7.40 25.39
N GLU A 384 7.81 7.13 26.70
CA GLU A 384 8.98 7.01 27.58
C GLU A 384 9.55 5.59 27.63
N ASN A 385 8.75 4.58 27.28
CA ASN A 385 9.18 3.18 27.29
C ASN A 385 8.55 2.43 26.11
N GLU A 386 9.32 2.23 25.06
CA GLU A 386 8.82 1.63 23.83
C GLU A 386 8.30 0.19 23.97
N SER A 387 8.76 -0.56 24.98
CA SER A 387 8.28 -1.92 25.27
C SER A 387 6.90 -1.96 25.93
N LEU A 388 6.37 -0.80 26.34
CA LEU A 388 5.13 -0.67 27.07
C LEU A 388 4.00 -0.23 26.14
N SER A 389 3.17 -1.19 25.73
CA SER A 389 1.98 -0.95 24.91
C SER A 389 0.77 -1.75 25.41
N GLY A 390 -0.43 -1.29 25.06
CA GLY A 390 -1.68 -1.92 25.48
C GLY A 390 -2.90 -1.02 25.25
N TYR A 391 -4.08 -1.55 25.55
CA TYR A 391 -5.34 -0.85 25.36
C TYR A 391 -5.69 0.05 26.55
N ILE A 392 -6.11 1.28 26.27
CA ILE A 392 -6.68 2.25 27.20
C ILE A 392 -8.03 2.71 26.63
N HIS A 393 -9.06 2.80 27.47
CA HIS A 393 -10.35 3.32 27.03
C HIS A 393 -10.25 4.83 26.76
N MET A 394 -10.82 5.31 25.66
CA MET A 394 -10.69 6.70 25.20
C MET A 394 -11.10 7.74 26.25
N SER A 395 -12.03 7.40 27.16
CA SER A 395 -12.48 8.29 28.24
C SER A 395 -11.40 8.59 29.28
N GLN A 396 -10.28 7.86 29.25
CA GLN A 396 -9.14 8.03 30.17
C GLN A 396 -7.95 8.74 29.50
N LEU A 397 -8.20 9.36 28.34
CA LEU A 397 -7.20 10.00 27.51
C LEU A 397 -7.65 11.42 27.18
N VAL A 398 -6.69 12.35 27.23
CA VAL A 398 -6.87 13.73 26.79
C VAL A 398 -5.76 14.05 25.80
N TYR A 399 -6.07 14.80 24.74
CA TYR A 399 -5.07 15.24 23.79
C TYR A 399 -3.96 16.01 24.50
N PHE A 400 -2.71 15.68 24.17
CA PHE A 400 -1.57 16.41 24.70
C PHE A 400 -1.45 17.75 23.98
N VAL A 401 -1.77 18.83 24.68
CA VAL A 401 -1.51 20.20 24.23
C VAL A 401 -0.26 20.69 24.93
N GLN A 402 0.82 20.92 24.18
CA GLN A 402 2.04 21.50 24.73
C GLN A 402 1.77 22.99 24.99
N LYS A 403 1.69 23.38 26.27
CA LYS A 403 1.58 24.79 26.68
C LYS A 403 2.89 25.52 26.51
#